data_AF-A0A368VFS9-F1
#
_entry.id   AF-A0A368VFS9-F1
#
_cell.length_a   1.000
_cell.length_b   1.000
_cell.length_c   1.000
_cell.angle_alpha   90.00
_cell.angle_beta   90.00
_cell.angle_gamma   90.00
#
_symmetry.space_group_name_H-M   'P 1'
#
loop_
_entity.id
_entity.type
_entity.pdbx_description
1 polymer ?
#
loop_
_entity_poly.entity_id
_entity_poly.type
_entity_poly.pdbx_seq_one_letter_code
_entity_poly.pdbx_strand_id
1 'polypeptide(L)'
;MIRKKRIKPNVGDVFTFKLENGLNCFGQIVAPSPDGYRDLLYVLYDFASFEEPPLNEIVKKPILAIANLVGGDIEDGYWTIIENEEIPASLIVLPDYVISGERGPVVLRYDGTFVRTSTIEEQFLAGDNKIPNLRTWTTSTGGFEQIANYRFNGGELNQYFEDMLFEGSMWDARVNPDGMPLRNFLDKPLAASDRHEVMMIKKEQGKPPYFVHVSASDRILHIEEGDVGEKPKYTQFKIFDEFTDQAAVKNVEKQLLSDGFEQFEHDQYHTIIIRYDLAIGGFGTEEDLERRYQIEDLLGEKLRRTNNGDCTGGEIGNGEAIIFCDVIDQDAAVKTIQKTLKRNGFIKNVKISLNEEVNE
;
A
#
# COMPACT_ATOMS: atom_id res chain seq x y z
N MET A 1 -11.34 20.30 19.26
CA MET A 1 -10.45 19.22 19.73
C MET A 1 -9.08 19.47 19.12
N ILE A 2 -8.02 19.44 19.91
CA ILE A 2 -6.64 19.59 19.40
C ILE A 2 -6.35 18.32 18.60
N ARG A 3 -6.17 18.42 17.28
CA ARG A 3 -5.75 17.28 16.45
C ARG A 3 -4.38 16.82 16.97
N LYS A 4 -4.30 15.59 17.48
CA LYS A 4 -3.00 14.97 17.79
C LYS A 4 -2.18 14.95 16.50
N LYS A 5 -0.90 15.27 16.59
CA LYS A 5 0.04 15.19 15.47
C LYS A 5 0.07 13.73 15.00
N ARG A 6 -0.25 13.47 13.73
CA ARG A 6 -0.15 12.12 13.13
C ARG A 6 1.29 11.65 13.26
N ILE A 7 1.48 10.47 13.84
CA ILE A 7 2.78 9.82 14.00
C ILE A 7 2.95 8.87 12.82
N LYS A 8 3.98 9.08 12.01
CA LYS A 8 4.27 8.19 10.88
C LYS A 8 5.09 6.99 11.39
N PRO A 9 4.62 5.75 11.23
CA PRO A 9 5.36 4.56 11.62
C PRO A 9 6.58 4.31 10.73
N ASN A 10 7.64 3.77 11.32
CA ASN A 10 8.90 3.43 10.66
C ASN A 10 9.31 1.98 10.97
N VAL A 11 10.14 1.42 10.08
CA VAL A 11 10.76 0.12 10.32
C VAL A 11 11.63 0.17 11.59
N GLY A 12 11.47 -0.84 12.45
CA GLY A 12 12.09 -0.94 13.77
C GLY A 12 11.21 -0.42 14.91
N ASP A 13 10.14 0.34 14.62
CA ASP A 13 9.26 0.87 15.66
C ASP A 13 8.55 -0.29 16.38
N VAL A 14 8.71 -0.30 17.71
CA VAL A 14 7.99 -1.19 18.61
C VAL A 14 6.72 -0.48 19.04
N PHE A 15 5.59 -1.15 18.87
CA PHE A 15 4.28 -0.59 19.19
C PHE A 15 3.57 -1.42 20.24
N THR A 16 2.58 -0.79 20.88
CA THR A 16 1.71 -1.43 21.85
C THR A 16 0.26 -0.99 21.69
N PHE A 17 -0.65 -1.88 22.05
CA PHE A 17 -2.06 -1.60 22.22
C PHE A 17 -2.59 -2.36 23.44
N LYS A 18 -3.70 -1.88 24.00
CA LYS A 18 -4.24 -2.39 25.26
C LYS A 18 -5.52 -3.17 25.03
N LEU A 19 -5.58 -4.38 25.59
CA LEU A 19 -6.79 -5.19 25.61
C LEU A 19 -7.76 -4.72 26.70
N GLU A 20 -9.03 -5.10 26.59
CA GLU A 20 -10.08 -4.73 27.56
C GLU A 20 -9.77 -5.17 29.00
N ASN A 21 -9.08 -6.30 29.15
CA ASN A 21 -8.66 -6.82 30.46
C ASN A 21 -7.49 -6.04 31.08
N GLY A 22 -6.95 -5.04 30.37
CA GLY A 22 -5.86 -4.19 30.82
C GLY A 22 -4.45 -4.67 30.46
N LEU A 23 -4.29 -5.80 29.78
CA LEU A 23 -3.00 -6.23 29.26
C LEU A 23 -2.57 -5.37 28.07
N ASN A 24 -1.29 -4.99 28.05
CA ASN A 24 -0.65 -4.42 26.88
C ASN A 24 -0.07 -5.55 26.04
N CYS A 25 -0.36 -5.53 24.74
CA CYS A 25 0.23 -6.39 23.73
C CYS A 25 1.30 -5.60 22.97
N PHE A 26 2.27 -6.31 22.41
CA PHE A 26 3.45 -5.68 21.82
C PHE A 26 3.76 -6.27 20.46
N GLY A 27 4.20 -5.42 19.54
CA GLY A 27 4.66 -5.83 18.23
C GLY A 27 5.76 -4.93 17.70
N GLN A 28 6.27 -5.25 16.52
CA GLN A 28 7.32 -4.48 15.86
C GLN A 28 7.05 -4.39 14.36
N ILE A 29 7.43 -3.27 13.75
CA ILE A 29 7.47 -3.13 12.30
C ILE A 29 8.83 -3.65 11.80
N VAL A 30 8.83 -4.70 10.98
CA VAL A 30 10.05 -5.46 10.69
C VAL A 30 10.53 -5.35 9.24
N ALA A 31 9.68 -4.87 8.33
CA ALA A 31 10.04 -4.62 6.94
C ALA A 31 9.07 -3.59 6.30
N PRO A 32 9.50 -2.85 5.27
CA PRO A 32 8.56 -2.11 4.42
C PRO A 32 7.84 -3.04 3.44
N SER A 33 6.77 -2.56 2.80
CA SER A 33 6.18 -3.27 1.66
C SER A 33 7.11 -3.22 0.43
N PRO A 34 7.20 -4.29 -0.38
CA PRO A 34 8.11 -4.37 -1.53
C PRO A 34 7.64 -3.56 -2.74
N ASP A 35 6.35 -3.28 -2.81
CA ASP A 35 5.65 -2.70 -3.96
C ASP A 35 5.40 -1.19 -3.83
N GLY A 36 5.94 -0.55 -2.78
CA GLY A 36 5.84 0.91 -2.58
C GLY A 36 4.48 1.40 -2.09
N TYR A 37 3.55 0.48 -1.76
CA TYR A 37 2.30 0.84 -1.09
C TYR A 37 2.56 1.27 0.36
N ARG A 38 1.56 1.90 1.00
CA ARG A 38 1.63 2.39 2.39
C ARG A 38 1.71 1.27 3.44
N ASP A 39 1.80 0.02 3.02
CA ASP A 39 1.80 -1.14 3.88
C ASP A 39 3.21 -1.33 4.48
N LEU A 40 3.27 -1.81 5.71
CA LEU A 40 4.50 -2.27 6.35
C LEU A 40 4.25 -3.70 6.87
N LEU A 41 5.32 -4.46 7.05
CA LEU A 41 5.25 -5.78 7.66
C LEU A 41 5.31 -5.64 9.18
N TYR A 42 4.22 -5.99 9.84
CA TYR A 42 4.10 -5.99 11.29
C TYR A 42 4.24 -7.41 11.82
N VAL A 43 4.88 -7.54 12.97
CA VAL A 43 4.81 -8.75 13.80
C VAL A 43 4.16 -8.42 15.13
N LEU A 44 3.30 -9.31 15.62
CA LEU A 44 2.79 -9.31 16.98
C LEU A 44 3.54 -10.38 17.77
N TYR A 45 4.03 -10.07 18.96
CA TYR A 45 4.70 -11.05 19.81
C TYR A 45 3.68 -11.85 20.65
N ASP A 46 3.97 -13.13 20.91
CA ASP A 46 3.22 -14.00 21.84
C ASP A 46 3.57 -13.65 23.29
N PHE A 47 3.31 -12.39 23.63
CA PHE A 47 3.62 -11.82 24.92
C PHE A 47 2.70 -10.62 25.21
N ALA A 48 2.17 -10.61 26.42
CA ALA A 48 1.35 -9.51 26.94
C ALA A 48 1.68 -9.26 28.42
N SER A 49 1.58 -8.01 28.86
CA SER A 49 1.95 -7.60 30.21
C SER A 49 1.13 -6.40 30.68
N PHE A 50 0.84 -6.32 31.98
CA PHE A 50 0.19 -5.14 32.58
C PHE A 50 1.11 -3.90 32.62
N GLU A 51 2.41 -4.14 32.68
CA GLU A 51 3.46 -3.11 32.67
C GLU A 51 4.30 -3.23 31.40
N GLU A 52 4.88 -2.12 30.94
CA GLU A 52 5.76 -2.10 29.78
C GLU A 52 7.16 -2.62 30.17
N PRO A 53 7.57 -3.81 29.68
CA PRO A 53 8.90 -4.35 29.95
C PRO A 53 9.96 -3.71 29.04
N PRO A 54 11.26 -3.94 29.31
CA PRO A 54 12.33 -3.46 28.43
C PRO A 54 12.16 -3.98 26.98
N LEU A 55 12.35 -3.11 25.99
CA LEU A 55 12.19 -3.42 24.56
C LEU A 55 13.01 -4.65 24.12
N ASN A 56 14.25 -4.74 24.59
CA ASN A 56 15.15 -5.85 24.28
C ASN A 56 14.68 -7.22 24.83
N GLU A 57 13.69 -7.25 25.72
CA GLU A 57 13.01 -8.47 26.18
C GLU A 57 11.77 -8.76 25.33
N ILE A 58 11.06 -7.72 24.88
CA ILE A 58 9.89 -7.82 24.00
C ILE A 58 10.30 -8.41 22.66
N VAL A 59 11.30 -7.86 21.99
CA VAL A 59 11.68 -8.27 20.62
C VAL A 59 12.25 -9.68 20.54
N LYS A 60 12.58 -10.30 21.68
CA LYS A 60 13.06 -11.69 21.76
C LYS A 60 11.94 -12.71 22.01
N LYS A 61 10.70 -12.26 22.17
CA LYS A 61 9.56 -13.14 22.39
C LYS A 61 9.22 -13.88 21.09
N PRO A 62 8.59 -15.07 21.19
CA PRO A 62 8.02 -15.74 20.03
C PRO A 62 7.04 -14.82 19.31
N ILE A 63 6.90 -14.98 18.00
CA ILE A 63 5.91 -14.24 17.22
C ILE A 63 4.56 -14.97 17.35
N LEU A 64 3.49 -14.22 17.53
CA LEU A 64 2.10 -14.67 17.57
C LEU A 64 1.39 -14.45 16.25
N ALA A 65 1.71 -13.38 15.52
CA ALA A 65 1.13 -13.10 14.22
C ALA A 65 2.05 -12.25 13.35
N ILE A 66 1.85 -12.34 12.04
CA ILE A 66 2.54 -11.52 11.04
C ILE A 66 1.54 -11.07 9.96
N ALA A 67 1.60 -9.81 9.57
CA ALA A 67 0.70 -9.27 8.55
C ALA A 67 1.28 -8.03 7.87
N ASN A 68 0.92 -7.83 6.61
CA ASN A 68 1.07 -6.54 5.93
C ASN A 68 -0.10 -5.66 6.35
N LEU A 69 0.18 -4.54 7.02
CA LEU A 69 -0.83 -3.61 7.51
C LEU A 69 -0.52 -2.18 7.06
N VAL A 70 -1.56 -1.38 6.87
CA VAL A 70 -1.44 0.09 6.75
C VAL A 70 -1.13 0.71 8.11
N GLY A 71 -0.41 1.84 8.13
CA GLY A 71 -0.05 2.56 9.37
C GLY A 71 -1.22 3.21 10.14
N GLY A 72 -2.46 3.04 9.71
CA GLY A 72 -3.64 3.77 10.21
C GLY A 72 -3.84 3.66 11.72
N ASP A 73 -3.68 2.45 12.30
CA ASP A 73 -3.89 2.25 13.75
C ASP A 73 -2.90 3.06 14.60
N ILE A 74 -1.66 3.23 14.13
CA ILE A 74 -0.65 4.07 14.79
C ILE A 74 -0.91 5.55 14.48
N GLU A 75 -1.20 5.89 13.22
CA GLU A 75 -1.41 7.27 12.77
C GLU A 75 -2.61 7.94 13.46
N ASP A 76 -3.68 7.18 13.69
CA ASP A 76 -4.90 7.61 14.37
C ASP A 76 -4.82 7.44 15.90
N GLY A 77 -3.76 6.80 16.40
CA GLY A 77 -3.43 6.67 17.82
C GLY A 77 -4.23 5.59 18.56
N TYR A 78 -4.74 4.60 17.85
CA TYR A 78 -5.25 3.35 18.45
C TYR A 78 -4.10 2.51 19.01
N TRP A 79 -2.96 2.50 18.31
CA TRP A 79 -1.71 1.91 18.76
C TRP A 79 -0.72 3.01 19.13
N THR A 80 0.15 2.72 20.09
CA THR A 80 1.17 3.64 20.58
C THR A 80 2.55 3.11 20.21
N ILE A 81 3.36 3.93 19.53
CA ILE A 81 4.79 3.64 19.39
C ILE A 81 5.44 3.87 20.74
N ILE A 82 6.16 2.85 21.22
CA ILE A 82 6.99 2.94 22.43
C ILE A 82 8.30 3.64 22.04
N GLU A 83 9.10 2.98 21.20
CA GLU A 83 10.41 3.42 20.73
C GLU A 83 10.88 2.49 19.58
N ASN A 84 11.97 2.87 18.90
CA ASN A 84 12.59 2.07 17.84
C ASN A 84 13.64 1.12 18.44
N GLU A 85 13.66 -0.15 18.01
CA GLU A 85 14.58 -1.19 18.52
C GLU A 85 15.15 -2.04 17.37
N GLU A 86 16.31 -2.65 17.60
CA GLU A 86 16.94 -3.56 16.64
C GLU A 86 16.00 -4.74 16.30
N ILE A 87 15.79 -4.96 15.00
CA ILE A 87 14.95 -6.05 14.51
C ILE A 87 15.72 -7.37 14.66
N PRO A 88 15.14 -8.40 15.31
CA PRO A 88 15.75 -9.71 15.48
C PRO A 88 15.69 -10.53 14.17
N ALA A 89 16.24 -10.00 13.08
CA ALA A 89 16.00 -10.47 11.72
C ALA A 89 16.47 -11.90 11.43
N SER A 90 17.34 -12.47 12.26
CA SER A 90 17.76 -13.87 12.20
C SER A 90 16.73 -14.84 12.81
N LEU A 91 15.81 -14.35 13.63
CA LEU A 91 14.73 -15.13 14.25
C LEU A 91 13.45 -15.15 13.42
N ILE A 92 13.36 -14.30 12.39
CA ILE A 92 12.18 -14.14 11.54
C ILE A 92 12.49 -14.76 10.18
N VAL A 93 11.68 -15.72 9.76
CA VAL A 93 11.67 -16.26 8.40
C VAL A 93 10.37 -15.83 7.73
N LEU A 94 10.44 -15.38 6.49
CA LEU A 94 9.28 -14.90 5.73
C LEU A 94 8.71 -16.00 4.81
N PRO A 95 7.38 -16.01 4.58
CA PRO A 95 6.76 -16.87 3.57
C PRO A 95 7.25 -16.59 2.16
N ASP A 96 7.04 -17.58 1.32
CA ASP A 96 6.75 -17.31 -0.07
C ASP A 96 5.25 -16.98 -0.21
N TYR A 97 4.93 -16.13 -1.17
CA TYR A 97 3.58 -15.64 -1.41
C TYR A 97 3.09 -16.09 -2.78
N VAL A 98 1.91 -16.70 -2.83
CA VAL A 98 1.20 -16.97 -4.08
C VAL A 98 0.26 -15.81 -4.38
N ILE A 99 0.39 -15.25 -5.59
CA ILE A 99 -0.45 -14.17 -6.09
C ILE A 99 -1.07 -14.55 -7.43
N SER A 100 -2.28 -14.07 -7.71
CA SER A 100 -2.90 -14.21 -9.03
C SER A 100 -2.30 -13.19 -10.00
N GLY A 101 -1.74 -13.66 -11.11
CA GLY A 101 -1.31 -12.82 -12.23
C GLY A 101 -2.14 -13.05 -13.49
N GLU A 102 -1.98 -12.17 -14.49
CA GLU A 102 -2.70 -12.27 -15.79
C GLU A 102 -2.46 -13.60 -16.52
N ARG A 103 -1.31 -14.24 -16.30
CA ARG A 103 -0.94 -15.52 -16.93
C ARG A 103 -1.14 -16.73 -16.01
N GLY A 104 -1.85 -16.54 -14.89
CA GLY A 104 -2.04 -17.54 -13.84
C GLY A 104 -1.26 -17.21 -12.56
N PRO A 105 -1.43 -18.00 -11.49
CA PRO A 105 -0.81 -17.73 -10.21
C PRO A 105 0.70 -17.98 -10.24
N VAL A 106 1.44 -17.16 -9.49
CA VAL A 106 2.89 -17.25 -9.35
C VAL A 106 3.28 -17.20 -7.88
N VAL A 107 4.41 -17.80 -7.55
CA VAL A 107 5.01 -17.75 -6.22
C VAL A 107 6.15 -16.74 -6.24
N LEU A 108 6.07 -15.76 -5.34
CA LEU A 108 7.06 -14.72 -5.12
C LEU A 108 7.66 -14.85 -3.71
N ARG A 109 8.89 -14.41 -3.54
CA ARG A 109 9.42 -14.10 -2.20
C ARG A 109 8.76 -12.82 -1.68
N TYR A 110 8.85 -12.58 -0.37
CA TYR A 110 8.36 -11.32 0.20
C TYR A 110 8.90 -10.10 -0.54
N ASP A 111 10.17 -10.09 -0.97
CA ASP A 111 10.79 -8.97 -1.71
C ASP A 111 10.34 -8.82 -3.18
N GLY A 112 9.32 -9.55 -3.61
CA GLY A 112 8.84 -9.56 -4.99
C GLY A 112 9.66 -10.44 -5.94
N THR A 113 10.74 -11.08 -5.48
CA THR A 113 11.54 -11.98 -6.33
C THR A 113 10.67 -13.16 -6.80
N PHE A 114 10.56 -13.34 -8.12
CA PHE A 114 9.90 -14.52 -8.69
C PHE A 114 10.62 -15.80 -8.30
N VAL A 115 9.87 -16.77 -7.75
CA VAL A 115 10.37 -18.10 -7.41
C VAL A 115 9.99 -19.09 -8.50
N ARG A 116 8.70 -19.20 -8.80
CA ARG A 116 8.15 -20.14 -9.79
C ARG A 116 6.70 -19.83 -10.15
N THR A 117 6.18 -20.48 -11.18
CA THR A 117 4.73 -20.53 -11.41
C THR A 117 4.03 -21.42 -10.37
N SER A 118 2.75 -21.16 -10.14
CA SER A 118 1.88 -21.91 -9.23
C SER A 118 0.66 -22.46 -9.99
N THR A 119 -0.08 -23.37 -9.38
CA THR A 119 -1.39 -23.83 -9.87
C THR A 119 -2.52 -23.13 -9.12
N ILE A 120 -3.71 -23.10 -9.70
CA ILE A 120 -4.91 -22.58 -9.02
C ILE A 120 -5.21 -23.40 -7.75
N GLU A 121 -5.02 -24.72 -7.80
CA GLU A 121 -5.18 -25.59 -6.63
C GLU A 121 -4.20 -25.24 -5.52
N GLU A 122 -2.93 -25.02 -5.85
CA GLU A 122 -1.92 -24.60 -4.90
C GLU A 122 -2.24 -23.23 -4.28
N GLN A 123 -2.78 -22.30 -5.07
CA GLN A 123 -3.27 -21.01 -4.56
C GLN A 123 -4.39 -21.18 -3.54
N PHE A 124 -5.39 -22.03 -3.81
CA PHE A 124 -6.46 -22.31 -2.85
C PHE A 124 -5.92 -22.96 -1.58
N LEU A 125 -5.03 -23.93 -1.71
CA LEU A 125 -4.41 -24.59 -0.55
C LEU A 125 -3.55 -23.63 0.29
N ALA A 126 -2.89 -22.65 -0.34
CA ALA A 126 -2.15 -21.62 0.35
C ALA A 126 -3.07 -20.66 1.12
N GLY A 127 -4.22 -20.29 0.54
CA GLY A 127 -5.24 -19.48 1.22
C GLY A 127 -5.87 -20.20 2.42
N ASP A 128 -5.98 -21.53 2.35
CA ASP A 128 -6.44 -22.37 3.47
C ASP A 128 -5.32 -22.69 4.49
N ASN A 129 -4.12 -22.09 4.38
CA ASN A 129 -2.92 -22.41 5.17
C ASN A 129 -2.50 -23.90 5.15
N LYS A 130 -2.90 -24.66 4.14
CA LYS A 130 -2.60 -26.10 4.02
C LYS A 130 -1.20 -26.39 3.48
N ILE A 131 -0.50 -25.38 2.98
CA ILE A 131 0.86 -25.51 2.45
C ILE A 131 1.83 -24.81 3.42
N PRO A 132 2.79 -25.55 4.01
CA PRO A 132 3.84 -24.94 4.81
C PRO A 132 4.61 -23.89 3.99
N ASN A 133 4.86 -22.73 4.59
CA ASN A 133 5.71 -21.68 4.05
C ASN A 133 5.23 -21.02 2.75
N LEU A 134 3.96 -21.25 2.37
CA LEU A 134 3.31 -20.57 1.26
C LEU A 134 2.04 -19.89 1.77
N ARG A 135 1.86 -18.61 1.45
CA ARG A 135 0.70 -17.80 1.86
C ARG A 135 0.12 -17.04 0.68
N THR A 136 -1.16 -16.67 0.75
CA THR A 136 -1.70 -15.65 -0.15
C THR A 136 -1.24 -14.27 0.32
N TRP A 137 -0.94 -13.36 -0.61
CA TRP A 137 -0.68 -11.97 -0.25
C TRP A 137 -1.98 -11.34 0.26
N THR A 138 -2.02 -10.96 1.54
CA THR A 138 -3.17 -10.28 2.14
C THR A 138 -2.77 -8.87 2.54
N THR A 139 -3.61 -7.90 2.16
CA THR A 139 -3.55 -6.51 2.62
C THR A 139 -4.72 -6.31 3.58
N SER A 140 -4.56 -6.83 4.79
CA SER A 140 -5.59 -6.66 5.81
C SER A 140 -5.35 -5.34 6.54
N THR A 141 -6.43 -4.65 6.88
CA THR A 141 -6.36 -3.48 7.77
C THR A 141 -6.85 -3.93 9.15
N GLY A 142 -5.94 -3.94 10.12
CA GLY A 142 -6.21 -4.42 11.50
C GLY A 142 -6.20 -5.95 11.68
N GLY A 143 -6.51 -6.42 12.90
CA GLY A 143 -6.67 -7.84 13.22
C GLY A 143 -5.82 -8.35 14.40
N PHE A 144 -4.73 -7.64 14.71
CA PHE A 144 -3.84 -8.00 15.82
C PHE A 144 -4.54 -7.97 17.18
N GLU A 145 -5.51 -7.08 17.38
CA GLU A 145 -6.32 -7.02 18.60
C GLU A 145 -7.25 -8.22 18.74
N GLN A 146 -7.79 -8.74 17.62
CA GLN A 146 -8.63 -9.94 17.67
C GLN A 146 -7.79 -11.17 17.97
N ILE A 147 -6.62 -11.30 17.35
CA ILE A 147 -5.66 -12.37 17.62
C ILE A 147 -5.18 -12.32 19.07
N ALA A 148 -4.81 -11.14 19.55
CA ALA A 148 -4.37 -10.94 20.93
C ALA A 148 -5.50 -11.24 21.92
N ASN A 149 -6.74 -10.82 21.65
CA ASN A 149 -7.89 -11.16 22.47
C ASN A 149 -8.15 -12.67 22.49
N TYR A 150 -8.12 -13.34 21.34
CA TYR A 150 -8.21 -14.79 21.27
C TYR A 150 -7.13 -15.45 22.14
N ARG A 151 -5.87 -15.03 21.97
CA ARG A 151 -4.71 -15.62 22.64
C ARG A 151 -4.70 -15.39 24.15
N PHE A 152 -4.95 -14.15 24.60
CA PHE A 152 -4.73 -13.74 25.99
C PHE A 152 -6.02 -13.62 26.82
N ASN A 153 -7.18 -13.51 26.18
CA ASN A 153 -8.50 -13.49 26.84
C ASN A 153 -9.32 -14.76 26.62
N GLY A 154 -8.91 -15.66 25.72
CA GLY A 154 -9.62 -16.92 25.46
C GLY A 154 -10.98 -16.73 24.77
N GLY A 155 -11.12 -15.69 23.94
CA GLY A 155 -12.31 -15.46 23.10
C GLY A 155 -12.44 -16.48 21.96
N GLU A 156 -13.44 -16.30 21.10
CA GLU A 156 -13.50 -17.03 19.83
C GLU A 156 -12.65 -16.31 18.77
N LEU A 157 -11.87 -17.09 18.02
CA LEU A 157 -11.12 -16.55 16.89
C LEU A 157 -12.07 -16.35 15.71
N ASN A 158 -12.08 -15.14 15.17
CA ASN A 158 -12.74 -14.88 13.91
C ASN A 158 -11.91 -15.49 12.77
N GLN A 159 -12.53 -16.40 12.00
CA GLN A 159 -11.92 -17.12 10.89
C GLN A 159 -11.23 -16.19 9.87
N TYR A 160 -11.69 -14.95 9.73
CA TYR A 160 -11.08 -13.96 8.85
C TYR A 160 -9.62 -13.62 9.24
N PHE A 161 -9.24 -13.77 10.51
CA PHE A 161 -7.90 -13.47 11.00
C PHE A 161 -7.06 -14.73 11.29
N GLU A 162 -7.58 -15.93 10.97
CA GLU A 162 -6.83 -17.19 11.12
C GLU A 162 -5.53 -17.16 10.31
N ASP A 163 -5.55 -16.57 9.11
CA ASP A 163 -4.41 -16.49 8.20
C ASP A 163 -3.24 -15.67 8.75
N MET A 164 -3.49 -14.83 9.76
CA MET A 164 -2.46 -14.02 10.43
C MET A 164 -1.74 -14.79 11.55
N LEU A 165 -2.32 -15.89 12.04
CA LEU A 165 -1.77 -16.60 13.20
C LEU A 165 -0.42 -17.25 12.90
N PHE A 166 0.46 -17.16 13.88
CA PHE A 166 1.72 -17.87 13.92
C PHE A 166 1.52 -19.27 14.49
N GLU A 167 1.39 -20.27 13.62
CA GLU A 167 1.43 -21.67 14.02
C GLU A 167 2.89 -22.19 14.08
N GLY A 168 3.58 -21.96 15.21
CA GLY A 168 4.81 -22.67 15.57
C GLY A 168 5.93 -22.70 14.51
N SER A 169 6.55 -23.87 14.31
CA SER A 169 7.85 -24.10 13.63
C SER A 169 7.98 -23.66 12.17
N MET A 170 6.96 -23.06 11.56
CA MET A 170 7.00 -22.62 10.16
C MET A 170 7.94 -21.44 9.92
N TRP A 171 8.29 -20.66 10.94
CA TRP A 171 9.09 -19.43 10.75
C TRP A 171 10.37 -19.38 11.60
N ASP A 172 10.73 -20.48 12.26
CA ASP A 172 12.03 -20.66 12.92
C ASP A 172 13.03 -21.18 11.88
N ALA A 173 14.06 -20.39 11.56
CA ALA A 173 15.10 -20.76 10.60
C ALA A 173 15.82 -22.08 10.92
N ARG A 174 15.77 -22.55 12.18
CA ARG A 174 16.34 -23.83 12.60
C ARG A 174 15.45 -25.03 12.23
N VAL A 175 14.16 -24.80 12.01
CA VAL A 175 13.14 -25.83 11.77
C VAL A 175 12.55 -25.72 10.36
N ASN A 176 12.71 -24.56 9.72
CA ASN A 176 12.32 -24.29 8.34
C ASN A 176 13.49 -23.70 7.53
N PRO A 177 14.37 -24.55 6.96
CA PRO A 177 15.52 -24.09 6.16
C PRO A 177 15.14 -23.56 4.77
N ASP A 178 13.91 -23.82 4.30
CA ASP A 178 13.47 -23.49 2.93
C ASP A 178 12.86 -22.08 2.81
N GLY A 179 12.45 -21.49 3.95
CA GLY A 179 11.99 -20.09 4.00
C GLY A 179 13.15 -19.09 3.90
N MET A 180 12.84 -17.83 3.57
CA MET A 180 13.85 -16.77 3.47
C MET A 180 14.02 -16.08 4.83
N PRO A 181 15.20 -16.15 5.48
CA PRO A 181 15.46 -15.36 6.68
C PRO A 181 15.28 -13.87 6.39
N LEU A 182 14.58 -13.14 7.27
CA LEU A 182 14.36 -11.69 7.14
C LEU A 182 15.69 -10.95 7.05
N ARG A 183 16.72 -11.43 7.74
CA ARG A 183 18.08 -10.89 7.60
C ARG A 183 18.55 -10.87 6.14
N ASN A 184 18.28 -11.91 5.37
CA ASN A 184 18.66 -11.94 3.95
C ASN A 184 17.86 -10.93 3.11
N PHE A 185 16.72 -10.47 3.61
CA PHE A 185 15.94 -9.39 3.00
C PHE A 185 16.49 -8.03 3.39
N LEU A 186 16.75 -7.80 4.68
CA LEU A 186 17.28 -6.53 5.17
C LEU A 186 18.74 -6.26 4.74
N ASP A 187 19.52 -7.34 4.54
CA ASP A 187 20.90 -7.28 4.04
C ASP A 187 20.96 -7.10 2.51
N LYS A 188 19.87 -7.43 1.79
CA LYS A 188 19.71 -6.95 0.41
C LYS A 188 19.42 -5.46 0.52
N PRO A 189 19.99 -4.60 -0.34
CA PRO A 189 19.35 -3.32 -0.56
C PRO A 189 17.91 -3.65 -0.91
N LEU A 190 16.95 -3.10 -0.14
CA LEU A 190 15.53 -3.16 -0.52
C LEU A 190 15.53 -2.92 -2.01
N ALA A 191 15.05 -3.90 -2.77
CA ALA A 191 14.72 -3.63 -4.14
C ALA A 191 13.65 -2.56 -4.03
N ALA A 192 14.04 -1.29 -4.03
CA ALA A 192 13.19 -0.22 -4.49
C ALA A 192 12.70 -0.80 -5.79
N SER A 193 11.42 -1.24 -5.83
CA SER A 193 10.74 -1.80 -6.99
C SER A 193 11.57 -1.48 -8.22
N ASP A 194 12.34 -2.45 -8.75
CA ASP A 194 13.30 -2.18 -9.83
C ASP A 194 12.55 -1.88 -11.15
N ARG A 195 11.27 -1.50 -11.08
CA ARG A 195 10.73 -0.48 -11.97
C ARG A 195 11.46 0.82 -11.66
N HIS A 196 12.60 1.01 -12.33
CA HIS A 196 13.12 2.35 -12.49
C HIS A 196 12.10 3.11 -13.33
N GLU A 197 11.29 3.89 -12.65
CA GLU A 197 10.36 4.79 -13.29
C GLU A 197 10.61 6.22 -12.87
N VAL A 198 10.32 7.13 -13.78
CA VAL A 198 10.35 8.56 -13.51
C VAL A 198 9.19 9.21 -14.25
N MET A 199 8.48 10.09 -13.56
CA MET A 199 7.51 10.97 -14.19
C MET A 199 8.16 12.36 -14.29
N MET A 200 8.26 12.85 -15.52
CA MET A 200 8.82 14.15 -15.84
C MET A 200 7.73 15.04 -16.40
N ILE A 201 7.69 16.30 -16.01
CA ILE A 201 6.69 17.26 -16.45
C ILE A 201 7.36 18.53 -16.98
N LYS A 202 6.75 19.14 -17.99
CA LYS A 202 7.11 20.45 -18.50
C LYS A 202 5.88 21.33 -18.53
N LYS A 203 5.93 22.44 -17.78
CA LYS A 203 4.83 23.41 -17.68
C LYS A 203 5.05 24.53 -18.69
N GLU A 204 4.02 24.84 -19.47
CA GLU A 204 3.97 26.01 -20.36
C GLU A 204 2.79 26.91 -19.97
N GLN A 205 2.97 28.24 -20.03
CA GLN A 205 1.89 29.15 -19.69
C GLN A 205 0.68 28.96 -20.62
N GLY A 206 -0.50 28.82 -20.01
CA GLY A 206 -1.78 28.75 -20.72
C GLY A 206 -2.07 27.40 -21.41
N LYS A 207 -1.28 26.35 -21.10
CA LYS A 207 -1.52 24.99 -21.57
C LYS A 207 -1.49 24.01 -20.39
N PRO A 208 -2.18 22.86 -20.51
CA PRO A 208 -1.94 21.75 -19.59
C PRO A 208 -0.45 21.37 -19.59
N PRO A 209 0.09 20.90 -18.46
CA PRO A 209 1.45 20.38 -18.42
C PRO A 209 1.63 19.23 -19.42
N TYR A 210 2.79 19.16 -20.07
CA TYR A 210 3.19 18.00 -20.87
C TYR A 210 3.97 17.04 -19.99
N PHE A 211 3.61 15.76 -19.99
CA PHE A 211 4.27 14.75 -19.17
C PHE A 211 5.04 13.74 -20.04
N VAL A 212 6.08 13.15 -19.45
CA VAL A 212 6.75 11.95 -19.94
C VAL A 212 6.94 11.01 -18.75
N HIS A 213 6.27 9.86 -18.78
CA HIS A 213 6.51 8.76 -17.85
C HIS A 213 7.40 7.73 -18.52
N VAL A 214 8.54 7.46 -17.90
CA VAL A 214 9.53 6.52 -18.39
C VAL A 214 9.61 5.40 -17.38
N SER A 215 9.50 4.15 -17.83
CA SER A 215 9.71 2.98 -16.99
C SER A 215 10.46 1.89 -17.76
N ALA A 216 11.13 0.98 -17.07
CA ALA A 216 11.76 -0.17 -17.71
C ALA A 216 11.43 -1.47 -16.97
N SER A 217 11.19 -2.53 -17.75
CA SER A 217 11.03 -3.89 -17.25
C SER A 217 11.39 -4.90 -18.34
N ASP A 218 11.96 -6.05 -17.96
CA ASP A 218 12.29 -7.15 -18.88
C ASP A 218 13.11 -6.72 -20.12
N ARG A 219 14.06 -5.78 -19.96
CA ARG A 219 14.85 -5.19 -21.06
C ARG A 219 14.01 -4.45 -22.10
N ILE A 220 12.84 -3.95 -21.70
CA ILE A 220 11.98 -3.08 -22.50
C ILE A 220 11.84 -1.76 -21.76
N LEU A 221 12.18 -0.67 -22.45
CA LEU A 221 11.96 0.69 -22.01
C LEU A 221 10.61 1.15 -22.54
N HIS A 222 9.74 1.58 -21.62
CA HIS A 222 8.40 2.09 -21.88
C HIS A 222 8.42 3.61 -21.73
N ILE A 223 7.85 4.32 -22.70
CA ILE A 223 7.72 5.77 -22.68
C ILE A 223 6.27 6.13 -23.00
N GLU A 224 5.61 6.75 -22.03
CA GLU A 224 4.31 7.39 -22.19
C GLU A 224 4.48 8.90 -22.18
N GLU A 225 3.94 9.58 -23.18
CA GLU A 225 4.06 11.04 -23.30
C GLU A 225 2.76 11.68 -23.80
N GLY A 226 2.48 12.90 -23.35
CA GLY A 226 1.35 13.67 -23.83
C GLY A 226 1.00 14.86 -22.94
N ASP A 227 -0.05 15.58 -23.33
CA ASP A 227 -0.66 16.59 -22.48
C ASP A 227 -1.44 15.91 -21.35
N VAL A 228 -1.26 16.39 -20.11
CA VAL A 228 -2.01 15.91 -18.95
C VAL A 228 -3.51 16.08 -19.18
N GLY A 229 -4.28 15.01 -18.95
CA GLY A 229 -5.72 14.99 -19.18
C GLY A 229 -6.14 14.50 -20.58
N GLU A 230 -5.18 14.30 -21.49
CA GLU A 230 -5.41 13.71 -22.80
C GLU A 230 -4.91 12.26 -22.87
N LYS A 231 -5.33 11.52 -23.90
CA LYS A 231 -4.85 10.15 -24.11
C LYS A 231 -3.37 10.20 -24.55
N PRO A 232 -2.45 9.54 -23.83
CA PRO A 232 -1.04 9.63 -24.17
C PRO A 232 -0.65 8.78 -25.37
N LYS A 233 0.50 9.11 -25.92
CA LYS A 233 1.22 8.29 -26.87
C LYS A 233 2.13 7.33 -26.10
N TYR A 234 2.06 6.05 -26.46
CA TYR A 234 2.87 5.00 -25.86
C TYR A 234 3.89 4.49 -26.89
N THR A 235 5.15 4.40 -26.47
CA THR A 235 6.26 3.88 -27.27
C THR A 235 7.09 2.91 -26.44
N GLN A 236 7.66 1.90 -27.07
CA GLN A 236 8.54 0.94 -26.41
C GLN A 236 9.83 0.73 -27.20
N PHE A 237 10.93 0.53 -26.49
CA PHE A 237 12.25 0.29 -27.07
C PHE A 237 12.90 -0.90 -26.39
N LYS A 238 13.53 -1.77 -27.18
CA LYS A 238 14.38 -2.82 -26.63
C LYS A 238 15.66 -2.19 -26.08
N ILE A 239 16.00 -2.51 -24.83
CA ILE A 239 17.23 -2.08 -24.19
C ILE A 239 18.36 -2.98 -24.69
N PHE A 240 19.48 -2.39 -25.13
CA PHE A 240 20.64 -3.15 -25.57
C PHE A 240 21.33 -3.85 -24.39
N ASP A 241 22.00 -4.97 -24.66
CA ASP A 241 22.54 -5.84 -23.62
C ASP A 241 23.56 -5.12 -22.71
N GLU A 242 24.28 -4.13 -23.26
CA GLU A 242 25.23 -3.28 -22.53
C GLU A 242 24.61 -2.30 -21.53
N PHE A 243 23.29 -2.09 -21.54
CA PHE A 243 22.59 -1.20 -20.61
C PHE A 243 21.64 -1.98 -19.70
N THR A 244 21.66 -1.66 -18.40
CA THR A 244 20.63 -2.11 -17.46
C THR A 244 19.35 -1.29 -17.63
N ASP A 245 18.22 -1.81 -17.16
CA ASP A 245 16.93 -1.12 -17.13
C ASP A 245 17.04 0.25 -16.43
N GLN A 246 17.72 0.28 -15.28
CA GLN A 246 18.07 1.50 -14.56
C GLN A 246 18.86 2.50 -15.38
N ALA A 247 19.91 2.05 -16.08
CA ALA A 247 20.76 2.91 -16.87
C ALA A 247 19.99 3.51 -18.06
N ALA A 248 19.09 2.75 -18.66
CA ALA A 248 18.23 3.22 -19.74
C ALA A 248 17.31 4.35 -19.26
N VAL A 249 16.64 4.17 -18.12
CA VAL A 249 15.73 5.18 -17.54
C VAL A 249 16.48 6.44 -17.16
N LYS A 250 17.61 6.33 -16.43
CA LYS A 250 18.46 7.49 -16.04
C LYS A 250 19.00 8.26 -17.25
N ASN A 251 19.29 7.58 -18.36
CA ASN A 251 19.75 8.25 -19.57
C ASN A 251 18.64 9.10 -20.20
N VAL A 252 17.40 8.60 -20.23
CA VAL A 252 16.24 9.37 -20.72
C VAL A 252 15.92 10.52 -19.77
N GLU A 253 15.90 10.28 -18.46
CA GLU A 253 15.72 11.31 -17.44
C GLU A 253 16.70 12.49 -17.63
N LYS A 254 18.00 12.18 -17.79
CA LYS A 254 19.04 13.20 -18.01
C LYS A 254 18.79 14.01 -19.28
N GLN A 255 18.30 13.37 -20.35
CA GLN A 255 17.94 14.06 -21.58
C GLN A 255 16.73 14.98 -21.36
N LEU A 256 15.68 14.50 -20.70
CA LEU A 256 14.48 15.27 -20.39
C LEU A 256 14.80 16.49 -19.52
N LEU A 257 15.65 16.34 -18.50
CA LEU A 257 16.16 17.46 -17.70
C LEU A 257 16.86 18.52 -18.58
N SER A 258 17.66 18.10 -19.56
CA SER A 258 18.31 19.03 -20.50
C SER A 258 17.34 19.72 -21.46
N ASP A 259 16.19 19.09 -21.73
CA ASP A 259 15.10 19.62 -22.55
C ASP A 259 14.12 20.51 -21.76
N GLY A 260 14.42 20.75 -20.48
CA GLY A 260 13.67 21.65 -19.60
C GLY A 260 12.45 21.01 -18.92
N PHE A 261 12.44 19.69 -18.80
CA PHE A 261 11.51 18.99 -17.91
C PHE A 261 12.01 19.04 -16.46
N GLU A 262 11.07 18.95 -15.52
CA GLU A 262 11.31 18.74 -14.10
C GLU A 262 10.75 17.38 -13.67
N GLN A 263 11.36 16.76 -12.68
CA GLN A 263 10.82 15.55 -12.07
C GLN A 263 9.55 15.90 -11.30
N PHE A 264 8.52 15.07 -11.43
CA PHE A 264 7.25 15.24 -10.73
C PHE A 264 7.16 14.32 -9.52
N GLU A 265 7.05 14.91 -8.34
CA GLU A 265 7.04 14.23 -7.05
C GLU A 265 5.62 14.18 -6.45
N HIS A 266 5.43 13.26 -5.50
CA HIS A 266 4.10 13.01 -4.93
C HIS A 266 3.52 14.20 -4.15
N ASP A 267 4.36 15.09 -3.62
CA ASP A 267 3.93 16.30 -2.91
C ASP A 267 3.45 17.41 -3.86
N GLN A 268 3.58 17.23 -5.17
CA GLN A 268 3.13 18.18 -6.19
C GLN A 268 1.72 17.89 -6.70
N TYR A 269 1.08 16.81 -6.25
CA TYR A 269 -0.32 16.53 -6.56
C TYR A 269 -1.26 17.50 -5.82
N HIS A 270 -2.38 17.79 -6.47
CA HIS A 270 -3.48 18.54 -5.90
C HIS A 270 -4.64 17.61 -5.54
N THR A 271 -5.18 17.71 -4.33
CA THR A 271 -6.34 16.91 -3.95
C THR A 271 -7.64 17.60 -4.40
N ILE A 272 -8.41 16.92 -5.24
CA ILE A 272 -9.81 17.21 -5.53
C ILE A 272 -10.69 16.37 -4.60
N ILE A 273 -11.67 17.03 -4.00
CA ILE A 273 -12.67 16.41 -3.15
C ILE A 273 -14.01 16.41 -3.88
N ILE A 274 -14.61 15.24 -3.99
CA ILE A 274 -15.93 15.02 -4.59
C ILE A 274 -16.87 14.62 -3.47
N ARG A 275 -17.96 15.37 -3.27
CA ARG A 275 -18.95 15.12 -2.21
C ARG A 275 -20.34 14.95 -2.77
N TYR A 276 -21.11 14.03 -2.20
CA TYR A 276 -22.55 13.93 -2.49
C TYR A 276 -23.33 13.48 -1.25
N ASP A 277 -24.57 13.97 -1.15
CA ASP A 277 -25.45 13.70 -0.02
C ASP A 277 -25.99 12.26 -0.06
N LEU A 278 -26.05 11.60 1.10
CA LEU A 278 -26.67 10.28 1.28
C LEU A 278 -28.19 10.42 1.42
N ALA A 279 -28.94 9.43 0.93
CA ALA A 279 -30.40 9.48 0.97
C ALA A 279 -30.98 9.41 2.39
N ILE A 280 -30.33 8.67 3.30
CA ILE A 280 -30.82 8.38 4.65
C ILE A 280 -30.04 9.17 5.73
N GLY A 281 -28.99 9.89 5.34
CA GLY A 281 -28.11 10.60 6.27
C GLY A 281 -27.24 9.64 7.13
N GLY A 282 -26.49 10.19 8.09
CA GLY A 282 -25.69 9.39 9.02
C GLY A 282 -24.51 8.66 8.34
N PHE A 283 -24.40 7.35 8.58
CA PHE A 283 -23.31 6.50 8.06
C PHE A 283 -23.63 5.84 6.70
N GLY A 284 -24.78 6.17 6.10
CA GLY A 284 -25.20 5.59 4.81
C GLY A 284 -25.69 4.15 4.90
N THR A 285 -25.96 3.58 3.74
CA THR A 285 -26.32 2.16 3.54
C THR A 285 -25.20 1.39 2.84
N GLU A 286 -25.35 0.07 2.75
CA GLU A 286 -24.48 -0.77 1.92
C GLU A 286 -24.54 -0.36 0.43
N GLU A 287 -25.70 0.06 -0.06
CA GLU A 287 -25.86 0.58 -1.43
C GLU A 287 -25.09 1.90 -1.63
N ASP A 288 -25.05 2.76 -0.61
CA ASP A 288 -24.24 4.00 -0.66
C ASP A 288 -22.74 3.68 -0.69
N LEU A 289 -22.31 2.66 0.06
CA LEU A 289 -20.94 2.18 0.06
C LEU A 289 -20.54 1.59 -1.30
N GLU A 290 -21.38 0.73 -1.87
CA GLU A 290 -21.15 0.15 -3.19
C GLU A 290 -21.12 1.22 -4.28
N ARG A 291 -22.04 2.19 -4.22
CA ARG A 291 -22.03 3.35 -5.13
C ARG A 291 -20.74 4.16 -5.01
N ARG A 292 -20.22 4.37 -3.80
CA ARG A 292 -18.94 5.05 -3.60
C ARG A 292 -17.82 4.29 -4.31
N TYR A 293 -17.67 2.99 -4.07
CA TYR A 293 -16.65 2.17 -4.73
C TYR A 293 -16.76 2.21 -6.26
N GLN A 294 -17.97 2.13 -6.81
CA GLN A 294 -18.18 2.25 -8.25
C GLN A 294 -17.71 3.60 -8.81
N ILE A 295 -17.91 4.70 -8.07
CA ILE A 295 -17.42 6.01 -8.47
C ILE A 295 -15.90 6.09 -8.35
N GLU A 296 -15.32 5.57 -7.27
CA GLU A 296 -13.87 5.54 -7.03
C GLU A 296 -13.13 4.81 -8.16
N ASP A 297 -13.56 3.58 -8.47
CA ASP A 297 -12.98 2.77 -9.54
C ASP A 297 -13.06 3.47 -10.89
N LEU A 298 -14.24 4.01 -11.19
CA LEU A 298 -14.50 4.69 -12.45
C LEU A 298 -13.66 5.96 -12.61
N LEU A 299 -13.53 6.76 -11.56
CA LEU A 299 -12.75 7.98 -11.60
C LEU A 299 -11.25 7.67 -11.64
N GLY A 300 -10.78 6.74 -10.81
CA GLY A 300 -9.39 6.29 -10.81
C GLY A 300 -8.96 5.76 -12.17
N GLU A 301 -9.76 4.88 -12.80
CA GLU A 301 -9.50 4.38 -14.15
C GLU A 301 -9.37 5.52 -15.18
N LYS A 302 -10.25 6.52 -15.10
CA LYS A 302 -10.26 7.62 -16.08
C LYS A 302 -9.12 8.61 -15.87
N LEU A 303 -8.77 8.93 -14.62
CA LEU A 303 -7.66 9.83 -14.32
C LEU A 303 -6.32 9.18 -14.68
N ARG A 304 -6.09 7.91 -14.29
CA ARG A 304 -4.89 7.13 -14.62
C ARG A 304 -4.67 7.04 -16.13
N ARG A 305 -5.73 6.75 -16.89
CA ARG A 305 -5.66 6.64 -18.37
C ARG A 305 -5.22 7.93 -19.07
N THR A 306 -5.38 9.08 -18.42
CA THR A 306 -4.97 10.39 -18.93
C THR A 306 -3.74 10.96 -18.23
N ASN A 307 -3.06 10.13 -17.43
CA ASN A 307 -1.93 10.52 -16.59
C ASN A 307 -2.18 11.83 -15.81
N ASN A 308 -3.41 11.99 -15.31
CA ASN A 308 -3.81 13.16 -14.53
C ASN A 308 -4.16 12.80 -13.08
N GLY A 309 -3.56 11.72 -12.57
CA GLY A 309 -3.71 11.29 -11.19
C GLY A 309 -4.59 10.06 -10.99
N ASP A 310 -5.07 9.89 -9.76
CA ASP A 310 -5.83 8.71 -9.34
C ASP A 310 -6.82 9.03 -8.21
N CYS A 311 -7.73 8.10 -7.95
CA CYS A 311 -8.59 8.11 -6.77
C CYS A 311 -7.85 7.48 -5.59
N THR A 312 -7.72 8.20 -4.48
CA THR A 312 -6.95 7.77 -3.29
C THR A 312 -7.84 7.29 -2.13
N GLY A 313 -9.13 7.09 -2.42
CA GLY A 313 -10.12 6.50 -1.54
C GLY A 313 -11.24 7.47 -1.21
N GLY A 314 -12.02 7.11 -0.19
CA GLY A 314 -13.17 7.88 0.22
C GLY A 314 -13.73 7.46 1.57
N GLU A 315 -14.61 8.30 2.07
CA GLU A 315 -15.22 8.18 3.39
C GLU A 315 -16.73 8.35 3.27
N ILE A 316 -17.48 7.68 4.13
CA ILE A 316 -18.92 7.89 4.30
C ILE A 316 -19.17 8.27 5.76
N GLY A 317 -19.86 9.37 5.97
CA GLY A 317 -20.19 9.83 7.31
C GLY A 317 -20.90 11.17 7.31
N ASN A 318 -21.54 11.50 8.43
CA ASN A 318 -22.27 12.76 8.62
C ASN A 318 -23.33 13.06 7.54
N GLY A 319 -23.86 12.02 6.89
CA GLY A 319 -24.85 12.15 5.81
C GLY A 319 -24.28 12.48 4.44
N GLU A 320 -22.96 12.40 4.26
CA GLU A 320 -22.28 12.62 2.98
C GLU A 320 -21.33 11.46 2.66
N ALA A 321 -21.12 11.22 1.37
CA ALA A 321 -20.00 10.44 0.85
C ALA A 321 -18.97 11.41 0.26
N ILE A 322 -17.69 11.14 0.55
CA ILE A 322 -16.55 11.94 0.14
C ILE A 322 -15.58 11.03 -0.62
N ILE A 323 -15.09 11.49 -1.78
CA ILE A 323 -14.08 10.80 -2.58
C ILE A 323 -12.92 11.77 -2.80
N PHE A 324 -11.71 11.27 -2.62
CA PHE A 324 -10.47 12.01 -2.79
C PHE A 324 -9.79 11.58 -4.08
N CYS A 325 -9.37 12.55 -4.88
CA CYS A 325 -8.56 12.31 -6.07
C CYS A 325 -7.34 13.20 -6.03
N ASP A 326 -6.15 12.62 -6.13
CA ASP A 326 -4.90 13.37 -6.20
C ASP A 326 -4.53 13.51 -7.67
N VAL A 327 -4.42 14.76 -8.15
CA VAL A 327 -4.34 15.09 -9.58
C VAL A 327 -3.20 16.07 -9.90
N ILE A 328 -2.74 16.05 -11.14
CA ILE A 328 -1.62 16.89 -11.60
C ILE A 328 -2.13 18.26 -12.07
N ASP A 329 -3.13 18.24 -12.95
CA ASP A 329 -3.79 19.43 -13.47
C ASP A 329 -5.27 19.43 -13.04
N GLN A 330 -5.59 20.39 -12.17
CA GLN A 330 -6.90 20.51 -11.54
C GLN A 330 -8.01 20.76 -12.57
N ASP A 331 -7.77 21.64 -13.54
CA ASP A 331 -8.78 22.02 -14.54
C ASP A 331 -9.12 20.84 -15.47
N ALA A 332 -8.10 20.11 -15.91
CA ALA A 332 -8.26 18.90 -16.70
C ALA A 332 -8.97 17.81 -15.88
N ALA A 333 -8.63 17.67 -14.60
CA ALA A 333 -9.25 16.67 -13.72
C ALA A 333 -10.73 16.96 -13.49
N VAL A 334 -11.10 18.21 -13.17
CA VAL A 334 -12.50 18.62 -13.01
C VAL A 334 -13.30 18.32 -14.27
N LYS A 335 -12.77 18.62 -15.46
CA LYS A 335 -13.42 18.29 -16.74
C LYS A 335 -13.63 16.78 -16.90
N THR A 336 -12.60 15.98 -16.60
CA THR A 336 -12.67 14.51 -16.67
C THR A 336 -13.68 13.94 -15.69
N ILE A 337 -13.65 14.39 -14.43
CA ILE A 337 -14.58 13.96 -13.37
C ILE A 337 -16.02 14.29 -13.76
N GLN A 338 -16.31 15.53 -14.13
CA GLN A 338 -17.66 15.96 -14.51
C GLN A 338 -18.20 15.16 -15.70
N LYS A 339 -17.37 14.96 -16.74
CA LYS A 339 -17.73 14.19 -17.93
C LYS A 339 -18.01 12.73 -17.59
N THR A 340 -17.17 12.14 -16.72
CA THR A 340 -17.27 10.74 -16.31
C THR A 340 -18.51 10.49 -15.45
N LEU A 341 -18.74 11.31 -14.41
CA LEU A 341 -19.92 11.23 -13.56
C LEU A 341 -21.21 11.45 -14.36
N LYS A 342 -21.22 12.41 -15.30
CA LYS A 342 -22.40 12.69 -16.13
C LYS A 342 -22.75 11.52 -17.05
N ARG A 343 -21.76 10.89 -17.67
CA ARG A 343 -21.97 9.75 -18.59
C ARG A 343 -22.49 8.51 -17.88
N ASN A 344 -22.14 8.33 -16.60
CA ASN A 344 -22.52 7.17 -15.81
C ASN A 344 -23.69 7.45 -14.86
N GLY A 345 -24.36 8.60 -15.00
CA GLY A 345 -25.57 8.93 -14.23
C GLY A 345 -25.33 9.40 -12.79
N PHE A 346 -24.07 9.62 -12.38
CA PHE A 346 -23.71 9.97 -11.01
C PHE A 346 -23.65 11.47 -10.71
N ILE A 347 -23.76 12.35 -11.71
CA ILE A 347 -23.51 13.80 -11.53
C ILE A 347 -24.52 14.54 -10.64
N LYS A 348 -25.70 13.96 -10.38
CA LYS A 348 -26.76 14.65 -9.64
C LYS A 348 -26.35 14.84 -8.17
N ASN A 349 -26.44 16.07 -7.69
CA ASN A 349 -26.09 16.50 -6.32
C ASN A 349 -24.62 16.27 -5.94
N VAL A 350 -23.72 16.16 -6.92
CA VAL A 350 -22.27 16.10 -6.67
C VAL A 350 -21.70 17.51 -6.59
N LYS A 351 -20.93 17.78 -5.51
CA LYS A 351 -20.09 18.97 -5.35
C LYS A 351 -18.65 18.56 -5.58
N ILE A 352 -17.93 19.32 -6.40
CA ILE A 352 -16.50 19.14 -6.65
C ILE A 352 -15.81 20.39 -6.10
N SER A 353 -14.86 20.20 -5.20
CA SER A 353 -14.09 21.28 -4.58
C SER A 353 -12.62 20.89 -4.54
N LEU A 354 -11.75 21.89 -4.58
CA LEU A 354 -10.35 21.70 -4.28
C LEU A 354 -10.19 21.57 -2.76
N ASN A 355 -9.28 20.71 -2.32
CA ASN A 355 -8.78 20.81 -0.96
C ASN A 355 -7.86 22.03 -0.92
N GLU A 356 -8.41 23.18 -0.55
CA GLU A 356 -7.59 24.32 -0.16
C GLU A 356 -6.96 23.95 1.20
N GLU A 357 -5.80 23.30 1.16
CA GLU A 357 -4.90 23.42 2.30
C GLU A 357 -4.59 24.91 2.44
N VAL A 358 -5.13 25.51 3.50
CA VAL A 358 -4.73 26.83 3.96
C VAL A 358 -3.24 26.71 4.27
N ASN A 359 -2.41 27.19 3.35
CA ASN A 359 -1.03 27.51 3.63
C ASN A 359 -1.05 28.57 4.74
N GLU A 360 -0.80 28.15 5.98
CA GLU A 360 -0.39 29.05 7.08
C GLU A 360 1.13 29.31 7.00
#